data_AF-A0A1J3IYP3-F1
#
_entry.id   AF-A0A1J3IYP3-F1
#
_cell.length_a   1.000
_cell.length_b   1.000
_cell.length_c   1.000
_cell.angle_alpha   90.00
_cell.angle_beta   90.00
_cell.angle_gamma   90.00
#
_symmetry.space_group_name_H-M   'P 1'
#
loop_
_entity.id
_entity.type
_entity.pdbx_description
1 polymer ?
#
loop_
_entity_poly.entity_id
_entity_poly.type
_entity_poly.pdbx_seq_one_letter_code
_entity_poly.pdbx_strand_id
1 'polypeptide(L)'
;DFVGIIHYTTVYVTNSEPTPSLLPSDSSFYTDMGIDTIYIGNSSFNTWESVPWGFESFLEYMKQSYNNPPIYVLENGYPMKHNSTLQDSERVE
;
A
#
# COMPACT_ATOMS: atom_id res chain seq x y z
N ASP A 1 -0.61 -14.34 21.57
CA ASP A 1 -0.79 -14.17 20.11
C ASP A 1 -0.45 -12.75 19.69
N PHE A 2 -0.16 -12.52 18.40
CA PHE A 2 0.22 -11.22 17.83
C PHE A 2 -0.30 -11.06 16.40
N VAL A 3 -0.31 -9.83 15.88
CA VAL A 3 -0.60 -9.52 14.48
C VAL A 3 0.69 -9.18 13.75
N GLY A 4 0.98 -9.93 12.69
CA GLY A 4 2.09 -9.63 11.77
C GLY A 4 1.62 -8.72 10.64
N ILE A 5 2.35 -7.63 10.38
CA ILE A 5 2.03 -6.68 9.31
C ILE A 5 3.14 -6.66 8.27
N ILE A 6 2.74 -6.69 7.00
CA ILE A 6 3.58 -6.52 5.82
C ILE A 6 3.11 -5.23 5.15
N HIS A 7 3.91 -4.17 5.20
CA HIS A 7 3.55 -2.86 4.66
C HIS A 7 4.73 -2.23 3.91
N TYR A 8 4.45 -1.73 2.70
CA TYR A 8 5.45 -1.13 1.81
C TYR A 8 5.05 0.25 1.29
N THR A 9 3.76 0.50 1.08
CA THR A 9 3.29 1.74 0.44
C THR A 9 1.86 2.09 0.88
N THR A 10 1.47 3.33 0.61
CA THR A 10 0.13 3.86 0.82
C THR A 10 -0.29 4.61 -0.43
N VAL A 11 -1.56 4.47 -0.79
CA VAL A 11 -2.16 5.10 -1.97
C VAL A 11 -3.42 5.86 -1.55
N TYR A 12 -3.79 6.87 -2.33
CA TYR A 12 -5.12 7.43 -2.24
C TYR A 12 -6.10 6.55 -3.00
N VAL A 13 -7.37 6.60 -2.61
CA VAL A 13 -8.44 5.85 -3.24
C VAL A 13 -9.63 6.76 -3.49
N THR A 14 -10.33 6.54 -4.59
CA THR A 14 -11.63 7.15 -4.88
C THR A 14 -12.60 6.08 -5.33
N ASN A 15 -13.90 6.31 -5.22
CA ASN A 15 -14.89 5.38 -5.76
C ASN A 15 -14.70 5.25 -7.27
N SER A 16 -14.69 4.01 -7.76
CA SER A 16 -14.68 3.75 -9.20
C SER A 16 -16.04 4.10 -9.77
N GLU A 17 -16.08 4.80 -10.90
CA GLU A 17 -17.33 5.06 -11.60
C GLU A 17 -17.88 3.75 -12.20
N PRO A 18 -19.15 3.40 -11.94
CA PRO A 18 -19.74 2.21 -12.53
C PRO A 18 -19.80 2.38 -14.05
N THR A 19 -18.98 1.62 -14.78
CA THR A 19 -19.02 1.60 -16.24
C THR A 19 -20.19 0.71 -16.68
N PRO A 20 -21.24 1.24 -17.33
CA PRO A 20 -22.33 0.42 -17.85
C PRO A 20 -21.78 -0.40 -19.02
N SER A 21 -21.33 -1.62 -18.74
CA SER A 21 -20.89 -2.55 -19.77
C SER A 21 -21.99 -3.61 -20.01
N LEU A 22 -22.28 -3.88 -21.28
CA LEU A 22 -23.21 -4.93 -21.72
C LEU A 22 -22.56 -6.32 -21.74
N LEU A 23 -21.26 -6.37 -21.44
CA LEU A 23 -20.47 -7.60 -21.31
C LEU A 23 -20.26 -7.85 -19.82
N PRO A 24 -20.10 -9.11 -19.37
CA PRO A 24 -19.68 -9.39 -18.01
C PRO A 24 -18.42 -8.58 -17.72
N SER A 25 -18.44 -7.73 -16.70
CA SER A 25 -17.22 -7.04 -16.27
C SER A 25 -16.19 -8.11 -15.93
N ASP A 26 -14.94 -7.93 -16.36
CA ASP A 26 -13.83 -8.75 -15.87
C ASP A 26 -13.92 -8.77 -14.34
N SER A 27 -14.23 -9.93 -13.76
CA SER A 27 -14.32 -10.11 -12.31
C SER A 27 -12.91 -10.11 -11.75
N SER A 28 -12.29 -8.94 -11.73
CA SER A 28 -10.98 -8.71 -11.18
C SER A 28 -11.12 -8.23 -9.74
N PHE A 29 -10.12 -8.53 -8.92
CA PHE A 29 -10.01 -8.02 -7.54
C PHE A 29 -10.23 -6.49 -7.46
N TYR A 30 -9.75 -5.75 -8.45
CA TYR A 30 -9.90 -4.29 -8.51
C TYR A 30 -11.33 -3.86 -8.79
N THR A 31 -12.03 -4.59 -9.66
CA THR A 31 -13.45 -4.34 -9.97
C THR A 31 -14.33 -4.62 -8.75
N ASP A 32 -14.06 -5.69 -8.00
CA ASP A 32 -14.80 -6.04 -6.78
C ASP A 32 -14.57 -5.03 -5.64
N MET A 33 -13.38 -4.42 -5.59
CA MET A 33 -13.07 -3.41 -4.57
C MET A 33 -13.88 -2.12 -4.75
N GLY A 34 -14.33 -1.83 -5.98
CA GLY A 34 -15.13 -0.65 -6.30
C GLY A 34 -14.39 0.68 -6.12
N ILE A 35 -13.06 0.66 -6.22
CA ILE A 35 -12.23 1.85 -6.07
C ILE A 35 -11.19 1.99 -7.18
N ASP A 36 -10.88 3.23 -7.52
CA ASP A 36 -9.71 3.60 -8.31
C ASP A 36 -8.56 3.99 -7.37
N THR A 37 -7.37 3.46 -7.67
CA THR A 37 -6.14 3.75 -6.94
C THR A 37 -5.43 4.96 -7.52
N ILE A 38 -5.08 5.92 -6.68
CA ILE A 38 -4.33 7.13 -7.03
C ILE A 38 -2.97 7.07 -6.33
N TYR A 39 -1.91 6.86 -7.12
CA TYR A 39 -0.54 6.77 -6.62
C TYR A 39 -0.05 8.13 -6.07
N ILE A 40 0.72 8.06 -4.99
CA ILE A 40 1.33 9.25 -4.36
C ILE A 40 2.65 9.56 -5.04
N GLY A 41 2.85 10.83 -5.43
CA GLY A 41 4.07 11.29 -6.09
C GLY A 41 4.33 10.53 -7.39
N ASN A 42 5.56 10.05 -7.56
CA ASN A 42 5.98 9.26 -8.72
C ASN A 42 5.82 7.74 -8.52
N SER A 43 4.97 7.34 -7.58
CA SER A 43 4.69 5.92 -7.34
C SER A 43 3.95 5.28 -8.52
N SER A 44 4.15 3.97 -8.66
CA SER A 44 3.55 3.07 -9.65
C SER A 44 3.46 1.67 -9.04
N PHE A 45 2.93 0.71 -9.79
CA PHE A 45 2.80 -0.67 -9.32
C PHE A 45 4.13 -1.32 -8.91
N ASN A 46 5.24 -0.95 -9.59
CA ASN A 46 6.56 -1.57 -9.36
C ASN A 46 7.56 -0.64 -8.66
N THR A 47 7.19 0.61 -8.39
CA THR A 47 8.06 1.62 -7.80
C THR A 47 7.23 2.48 -6.88
N TRP A 48 7.59 2.65 -5.62
CA TRP A 48 6.82 3.51 -4.72
C TRP A 48 7.73 4.48 -4.00
N GLU A 49 7.18 5.65 -3.69
CA GLU A 49 7.80 6.60 -2.78
C GLU A 49 7.62 6.13 -1.34
N SER A 50 8.50 6.62 -0.46
CA SER A 50 8.39 6.37 0.97
C SER A 50 7.22 7.18 1.53
N VAL A 51 6.19 6.50 2.05
CA VAL A 51 4.99 7.12 2.63
C VAL A 51 4.82 6.69 4.09
N PRO A 52 5.76 7.04 4.99
CA PRO A 52 5.80 6.53 6.36
C PRO A 52 4.57 6.93 7.18
N TRP A 53 4.03 8.14 6.96
CA TRP A 53 2.82 8.63 7.64
C TRP A 53 1.58 7.78 7.33
N GLY A 54 1.56 7.10 6.18
CA GLY A 54 0.50 6.18 5.81
C GLY A 54 0.50 4.93 6.67
N PHE A 55 1.70 4.41 7.00
CA PHE A 55 1.82 3.28 7.90
C PHE A 55 1.50 3.66 9.36
N GLU A 56 1.94 4.84 9.81
CA GLU A 56 1.56 5.38 11.12
C GLU A 56 0.04 5.48 11.26
N SER A 57 -0.64 6.00 10.25
CA SER A 57 -2.11 6.11 10.24
C SER A 57 -2.79 4.74 10.35
N PHE A 58 -2.25 3.73 9.67
CA PHE A 58 -2.73 2.35 9.78
C PHE A 58 -2.54 1.78 11.20
N LEU A 59 -1.37 1.99 11.81
CA LEU A 59 -1.09 1.49 13.16
C LEU A 59 -1.99 2.16 14.20
N GLU A 60 -2.23 3.47 14.07
CA GLU A 60 -3.16 4.19 14.94
C GLU A 60 -4.61 3.70 14.74
N TYR A 61 -5.02 3.40 13.51
CA TYR A 61 -6.32 2.76 13.24
C TYR A 61 -6.43 1.37 13.90
N MET A 62 -5.39 0.54 13.81
CA MET A 62 -5.35 -0.77 14.48
C MET A 62 -5.48 -0.64 15.99
N LYS A 63 -4.78 0.33 16.58
CA LYS A 63 -4.84 0.63 18.00
C LYS A 63 -6.25 1.05 18.45
N GLN A 64 -6.91 1.93 17.70
CA GLN A 64 -8.23 2.45 18.04
C GLN A 64 -9.36 1.45 17.77
N SER A 65 -9.25 0.67 16.69
CA SER A 65 -10.35 -0.16 16.20
C SER A 65 -10.26 -1.63 16.59
N TYR A 66 -9.07 -2.12 16.96
CA TYR A 66 -8.83 -3.54 17.21
C TYR A 66 -8.24 -3.83 18.60
N ASN A 67 -8.49 -2.96 19.58
CA ASN A 67 -8.04 -3.13 20.98
C ASN A 67 -6.50 -3.23 21.13
N ASN A 68 -5.76 -2.56 20.23
CA ASN A 68 -4.31 -2.41 20.29
C ASN A 68 -3.53 -3.72 20.57
N PRO A 69 -3.62 -4.73 19.68
CA PRO A 69 -2.93 -5.99 19.88
C PRO A 69 -1.40 -5.79 19.74
N PRO A 70 -0.57 -6.70 20.27
CA PRO A 70 0.86 -6.72 19.93
C PRO A 70 1.04 -6.85 18.41
N ILE A 71 1.77 -5.90 17.81
CA ILE A 71 2.04 -5.85 16.37
C ILE A 71 3.54 -6.04 16.12
N TYR A 72 3.86 -6.86 15.13
CA TYR A 72 5.22 -7.00 14.58
C TYR A 72 5.20 -6.63 13.10
N VAL A 73 6.12 -5.76 12.69
CA VAL A 73 6.40 -5.51 11.27
C VAL A 73 7.20 -6.69 10.77
N LEU A 74 6.57 -7.57 10.00
CA LEU A 74 7.22 -8.74 9.43
C LEU A 74 7.99 -8.38 8.17
N GLU A 75 7.49 -7.40 7.42
CA GLU A 75 8.16 -6.87 6.24
C GLU A 75 7.91 -5.36 6.10
N ASN A 76 8.98 -4.66 5.75
CA ASN A 76 8.98 -3.28 5.30
C ASN A 76 10.27 -3.03 4.50
N GLY A 77 10.20 -2.22 3.46
CA GLY A 77 11.38 -1.92 2.66
C GLY A 77 11.11 -0.95 1.51
N TYR A 78 12.21 -0.55 0.89
CA TYR A 78 12.23 0.34 -0.25
C TYR A 78 12.91 -0.36 -1.45
N PRO A 79 12.24 -0.46 -2.60
CA PRO A 79 12.78 -1.17 -3.75
C PRO A 79 13.88 -0.34 -4.42
N MET A 80 14.95 -1.01 -4.84
CA MET A 80 16.00 -0.42 -5.66
C MET A 80 16.02 -1.08 -7.04
N LYS A 81 16.47 -0.33 -8.05
CA LYS A 81 16.71 -0.90 -9.38
C LYS A 81 17.81 -1.96 -9.28
N HIS A 82 17.64 -3.09 -9.97
CA HIS A 82 18.59 -4.22 -9.92
C HIS A 82 20.06 -3.83 -10.17
N ASN A 83 20.30 -2.86 -11.07
CA ASN A 83 21.63 -2.37 -11.42
C ASN A 83 22.05 -1.13 -10.62
N SER A 84 21.46 -0.88 -9.44
CA SER A 84 21.86 0.23 -8.57
C SER A 84 23.23 -0.03 -7.92
N THR A 85 23.82 1.02 -7.37
CA THR A 85 25.05 0.90 -6.59
C THR A 85 24.76 0.24 -5.23
N LEU A 86 25.81 -0.17 -4.54
CA LEU A 86 25.74 -0.59 -3.14
C LEU A 86 25.46 0.58 -2.18
N GLN A 87 25.58 1.82 -2.66
CA GLN A 87 25.27 3.03 -1.88
C GLN A 87 23.77 3.32 -2.02
N ASP A 88 23.00 2.80 -1.07
CA ASP A 88 21.54 2.74 -1.08
C ASP A 88 20.88 3.78 -0.17
N SER A 89 21.37 5.02 -0.19
CA SER A 89 20.90 6.08 0.72
C SER A 89 19.38 6.27 0.70
N GLU A 90 18.72 6.12 -0.46
CA GLU A 90 17.26 6.20 -0.59
C GLU A 90 16.50 5.17 0.25
N ARG A 91 17.10 4.00 0.53
CA ARG A 91 16.50 2.97 1.39
C ARG A 91 16.73 3.25 2.88
N VAL A 92 17.74 4.04 3.21
CA VAL A 92 18.16 4.34 4.58
C VAL A 92 17.53 5.63 5.11
N GLU A 93 17.27 6.61 4.23
CA GLU A 93 16.62 7.89 4.54
C GLU A 93 15.13 7.73 4.91
#